data_AF-A0A0F9QZX5-F1
#
_entry.id   AF-A0A0F9QZX5-F1
#
_cell.length_a   1.000
_cell.length_b   1.000
_cell.length_c   1.000
_cell.angle_alpha   90.00
_cell.angle_beta   90.00
_cell.angle_gamma   90.00
#
_symmetry.space_group_name_H-M   'P 1'
#
loop_
_entity.id
_entity.type
_entity.pdbx_description
1 polymer ?
#
loop_
_entity_poly.entity_id
_entity_poly.type
_entity_poly.pdbx_seq_one_letter_code
_entity_poly.pdbx_strand_id
1 'polypeptide(L)'
;MLLDTIEDILFKEKHLDKLKELINRLYDHSITPKEFKTYFLKQKAKNLQEIFELFPYYAKQIKINNSLHQYTRDSLSSELRNELQEKDKFLEQVGIRVNYLVNKLNKKLQS
;
A
#
# COMPACT_ATOMS: atom_id res chain seq x y z
N MET A 1 -7.39 10.65 -5.07
CA MET A 1 -6.39 10.29 -6.10
C MET A 1 -5.48 9.14 -5.68
N LEU A 2 -4.57 9.29 -4.69
CA LEU A 2 -3.70 8.17 -4.28
C LEU A 2 -4.49 7.01 -3.66
N LEU A 3 -5.47 7.33 -2.81
CA LEU A 3 -6.33 6.33 -2.16
C LEU A 3 -7.12 5.54 -3.22
N ASP A 4 -7.74 6.24 -4.17
CA ASP A 4 -8.50 5.63 -5.27
C ASP A 4 -7.61 4.71 -6.14
N THR A 5 -6.39 5.14 -6.48
CA THR A 5 -5.44 4.29 -7.22
C THR A 5 -5.03 3.04 -6.43
N ILE A 6 -4.83 3.18 -5.11
CA ILE A 6 -4.51 2.04 -4.24
C ILE A 6 -5.71 1.11 -4.13
N GLU A 7 -6.92 1.63 -4.00
CA GLU A 7 -8.16 0.85 -3.98
C GLU A 7 -8.35 0.08 -5.29
N ASP A 8 -8.14 0.71 -6.45
CA ASP A 8 -8.22 0.04 -7.75
C ASP A 8 -7.21 -1.11 -7.89
N ILE A 9 -6.01 -0.98 -7.33
CA ILE A 9 -4.99 -2.05 -7.33
C ILE A 9 -5.38 -3.16 -6.36
N LEU A 10 -5.94 -2.82 -5.19
CA LEU A 10 -6.32 -3.80 -4.16
C LEU A 10 -7.59 -4.56 -4.50
N PHE A 11 -8.54 -3.91 -5.16
CA PHE A 11 -9.90 -4.40 -5.41
C PHE A 11 -10.25 -4.54 -6.90
N LYS A 12 -9.25 -4.54 -7.78
CA LYS A 12 -9.45 -4.82 -9.21
C LYS A 12 -10.38 -6.02 -9.40
N GLU A 13 -11.45 -5.83 -10.14
CA GLU A 13 -12.55 -6.79 -10.31
C GLU A 13 -12.05 -8.19 -10.72
N LYS A 14 -11.08 -8.23 -11.64
CA LYS A 14 -10.41 -9.47 -12.07
C LYS A 14 -9.73 -10.26 -10.95
N HIS A 15 -9.26 -9.61 -9.88
CA HIS A 15 -8.69 -10.28 -8.71
C HIS A 15 -9.76 -10.87 -7.80
N LEU A 16 -10.92 -10.20 -7.69
CA LEU A 16 -12.06 -10.69 -6.93
C LEU A 16 -12.65 -11.95 -7.58
N ASP A 17 -12.77 -11.96 -8.91
CA ASP A 17 -13.22 -13.15 -9.66
C ASP A 17 -12.28 -14.34 -9.45
N LYS A 18 -10.97 -14.10 -9.52
CA LYS A 18 -9.96 -15.14 -9.27
C LYS A 18 -9.97 -15.65 -7.84
N LEU A 19 -10.23 -14.77 -6.87
CA LEU A 19 -10.37 -15.15 -5.48
C LEU A 19 -11.62 -16.03 -5.27
N LYS A 20 -12.73 -15.68 -5.91
CA LYS A 20 -13.96 -16.48 -5.90
C LYS A 20 -13.74 -17.86 -6.51
N GLU A 21 -13.04 -17.95 -7.63
CA GLU A 21 -12.66 -19.22 -8.27
C GLU A 21 -11.79 -20.08 -7.33
N LEU A 22 -10.81 -19.49 -6.66
CA LEU A 22 -9.96 -20.19 -5.69
C LEU A 22 -10.72 -20.68 -4.46
N ILE A 23 -11.69 -19.92 -3.97
CA ILE A 23 -12.55 -20.34 -2.86
C ILE A 23 -13.39 -21.53 -3.27
N ASN A 24 -14.01 -21.49 -4.47
CA ASN A 24 -14.77 -22.63 -5.00
C ASN A 24 -13.88 -23.87 -5.15
N ARG A 25 -12.67 -23.69 -5.69
CA ARG A 25 -11.71 -24.78 -5.83
C ARG A 25 -11.25 -25.38 -4.50
N LEU A 26 -11.15 -24.56 -3.46
CA LEU A 26 -10.86 -25.01 -2.09
C LEU A 26 -12.04 -25.79 -1.51
N TYR A 27 -13.27 -25.31 -1.73
CA TYR A 27 -14.51 -25.96 -1.30
C TYR A 27 -14.69 -27.33 -1.98
N ASP A 28 -14.40 -27.43 -3.27
CA ASP A 28 -14.47 -28.66 -4.06
C ASP A 28 -13.25 -29.57 -3.84
N HIS A 29 -12.37 -29.26 -2.87
CA HIS A 29 -11.16 -30.01 -2.53
C HIS A 29 -10.16 -30.20 -3.69
N SER A 30 -10.33 -29.44 -4.78
CA SER A 30 -9.44 -29.46 -5.95
C SER A 30 -8.08 -28.78 -5.70
N ILE A 31 -7.98 -28.01 -4.62
CA ILE A 31 -6.73 -27.46 -4.10
C ILE A 31 -6.71 -27.60 -2.57
N THR A 32 -5.52 -27.74 -2.00
CA THR A 32 -5.33 -27.77 -0.56
C THR A 32 -5.35 -26.36 0.05
N PRO A 33 -5.64 -26.23 1.36
CA PRO A 33 -5.51 -24.96 2.07
C PRO A 33 -4.11 -24.33 1.95
N LYS A 34 -3.07 -25.16 1.83
CA LYS A 34 -1.68 -24.71 1.66
C LYS A 34 -1.46 -24.07 0.28
N GLU A 35 -2.01 -24.65 -0.77
CA GLU A 35 -1.96 -24.11 -2.13
C GLU A 35 -2.76 -22.83 -2.25
N PHE A 36 -3.96 -22.79 -1.67
CA PHE A 36 -4.77 -21.58 -1.58
C PHE A 36 -4.01 -20.44 -0.90
N LYS A 37 -3.44 -20.70 0.28
CA LYS A 37 -2.66 -19.70 1.04
C LYS A 37 -1.46 -19.20 0.24
N THR A 38 -0.77 -20.10 -0.46
CA THR A 38 0.38 -19.75 -1.29
C THR A 38 -0.03 -18.83 -2.44
N TYR A 39 -1.13 -19.15 -3.11
CA TYR A 39 -1.65 -18.32 -4.20
C TYR A 39 -2.10 -16.95 -3.69
N PHE A 40 -2.84 -16.91 -2.59
CA PHE A 40 -3.31 -15.69 -1.96
C PHE A 40 -2.15 -14.76 -1.58
N LEU A 41 -1.12 -15.31 -0.93
CA LEU A 41 0.07 -14.54 -0.54
C LEU A 41 0.84 -14.02 -1.76
N LYS A 42 1.00 -14.83 -2.81
CA LYS A 42 1.64 -14.38 -4.06
C LYS A 42 0.88 -13.23 -4.72
N GLN A 43 -0.45 -13.30 -4.75
CA GLN A 43 -1.28 -12.21 -5.27
C GLN A 43 -1.12 -10.94 -4.44
N LYS A 44 -1.18 -11.04 -3.11
CA LYS A 44 -0.99 -9.86 -2.23
C LYS A 44 0.41 -9.27 -2.34
N ALA A 45 1.45 -10.10 -2.48
CA ALA A 45 2.81 -9.63 -2.73
C ALA A 45 2.91 -8.85 -4.05
N LYS A 46 2.25 -9.35 -5.12
CA LYS A 46 2.20 -8.65 -6.41
C LYS A 46 1.50 -7.29 -6.32
N ASN A 47 0.34 -7.23 -5.66
CA ASN A 47 -0.37 -5.95 -5.49
C ASN A 47 0.46 -4.95 -4.69
N LEU A 48 1.15 -5.41 -3.65
CA LEU A 48 2.08 -4.55 -2.90
C LEU A 48 3.22 -4.06 -3.77
N GLN A 49 3.77 -4.90 -4.64
CA GLN A 49 4.83 -4.50 -5.58
C GLN A 49 4.35 -3.42 -6.55
N GLU A 50 3.15 -3.57 -7.13
CA GLU A 50 2.55 -2.54 -8.00
C GLU A 50 2.34 -1.21 -7.26
N ILE A 51 1.93 -1.26 -5.98
CA ILE A 51 1.83 -0.06 -5.13
C ILE A 51 3.21 0.55 -4.87
N PHE A 52 4.23 -0.26 -4.61
CA PHE A 52 5.60 0.21 -4.40
C PHE A 52 6.21 0.86 -5.65
N GLU A 53 5.87 0.38 -6.84
CA GLU A 53 6.33 0.98 -8.10
C GLU A 53 5.77 2.39 -8.32
N LEU A 54 4.59 2.68 -7.77
CA LEU A 54 4.01 4.02 -7.77
C LEU A 54 4.63 4.94 -6.71
N PHE A 55 5.27 4.39 -5.68
CA PHE A 55 5.80 5.14 -4.55
C PHE A 55 6.84 6.22 -4.94
N PRO A 56 7.82 5.96 -5.83
CA PRO A 56 8.76 7.00 -6.28
C PRO A 56 8.07 8.17 -6.98
N TYR A 57 7.05 7.89 -7.77
CA TYR A 57 6.28 8.92 -8.47
C TYR A 57 5.54 9.81 -7.47
N TYR A 58 4.86 9.21 -6.49
CA TYR A 58 4.18 9.96 -5.43
C TYR A 58 5.14 10.68 -4.50
N ALA A 59 6.29 10.09 -4.14
CA ALA A 59 7.32 10.75 -3.34
C ALA A 59 7.89 11.98 -4.07
N LYS A 60 8.03 11.91 -5.40
CA LYS A 60 8.45 13.05 -6.23
C LYS A 60 7.37 14.13 -6.30
N GLN A 61 6.09 13.76 -6.45
CA GLN A 61 4.98 14.71 -6.37
C GLN A 61 4.88 15.39 -5.00
N ILE A 62 5.05 14.64 -3.91
CA ILE A 62 5.07 15.18 -2.55
C ILE A 62 6.22 16.16 -2.38
N LYS A 63 7.42 15.88 -2.91
CA LYS A 63 8.54 16.85 -2.90
C LYS A 63 8.20 18.14 -3.64
N ILE A 64 7.56 18.04 -4.81
CA ILE A 64 7.17 19.21 -5.62
C ILE A 64 6.07 20.02 -4.90
N ASN A 65 5.05 19.35 -4.35
CA ASN A 65 4.02 20.00 -3.54
C ASN A 65 4.59 20.60 -2.25
N ASN A 66 5.56 19.95 -1.61
CA ASN A 66 6.24 20.49 -0.43
C ASN A 66 7.09 21.71 -0.75
N SER A 67 7.73 21.78 -1.93
CA SER A 67 8.40 23.01 -2.37
C SER A 67 7.40 24.14 -2.63
N LEU A 68 6.25 23.85 -3.25
CA LEU A 68 5.16 24.83 -3.42
C LEU A 68 4.56 25.27 -2.07
N HIS A 69 4.42 24.33 -1.13
CA HIS A 69 3.96 24.60 0.23
C HIS A 69 4.98 25.38 1.05
N GLN A 70 6.29 25.22 0.87
CA GLN A 70 7.28 26.08 1.50
C GLN A 70 7.15 27.54 1.06
N TYR A 71 6.83 27.79 -0.22
CA TYR A 71 6.52 29.13 -0.71
C TYR A 71 5.20 29.71 -0.16
N THR A 72 4.24 28.87 0.24
CA THR A 72 2.97 29.31 0.85
C THR A 72 2.96 29.27 2.38
N ARG A 73 3.90 28.57 3.03
CA ARG A 73 4.01 28.40 4.50
C ARG A 73 4.33 29.69 5.23
N ASP A 74 4.96 30.65 4.55
CA ASP A 74 5.18 32.00 5.08
C ASP A 74 3.89 32.85 5.09
N SER A 75 2.79 32.35 4.48
CA SER A 75 1.49 33.03 4.41
C SER A 75 0.34 32.34 5.16
N LEU A 76 0.59 31.22 5.86
CA LEU A 76 -0.47 30.36 6.41
C LEU A 76 -0.71 30.57 7.92
N SER A 77 -2.00 30.51 8.34
CA SER A 77 -2.43 30.64 9.73
C SER A 77 -2.00 29.44 10.60
N SER A 78 -1.94 29.65 11.93
CA SER A 78 -1.41 28.69 12.92
C SER A 78 -2.16 27.35 12.96
N GLU A 79 -3.46 27.33 12.68
CA GLU A 79 -4.28 26.10 12.69
C GLU A 79 -3.91 25.16 11.54
N LEU A 80 -3.75 25.67 10.31
CA LEU A 80 -3.32 24.86 9.18
C LEU A 80 -1.90 24.32 9.36
N ARG A 81 -1.06 25.04 10.10
CA ARG A 81 0.31 24.62 10.40
C ARG A 81 0.36 23.41 11.33
N ASN A 82 -0.53 23.38 12.34
CA ASN A 82 -0.65 22.26 13.27
C ASN A 82 -1.23 21.03 12.58
N GLU A 83 -2.27 21.21 11.76
CA GLU A 83 -2.89 20.10 11.03
C GLU A 83 -1.91 19.43 10.06
N LEU A 84 -1.05 20.21 9.41
CA LEU A 84 0.05 19.70 8.57
C LEU A 84 1.07 18.89 9.37
N GLN A 85 1.47 19.38 10.55
CA GLN A 85 2.41 18.64 11.41
C GLN A 85 1.84 17.31 11.89
N GLU A 86 0.55 17.25 12.23
CA GLU A 86 -0.08 15.99 12.64
C GLU A 86 -0.15 14.98 11.49
N LYS A 87 -0.44 15.44 10.26
CA LYS A 87 -0.48 14.58 9.07
C LYS A 87 0.90 14.06 8.67
N ASP A 88 1.95 14.89 8.76
CA ASP A 88 3.33 14.46 8.52
C ASP A 88 3.75 13.36 9.51
N LYS A 89 3.41 13.53 10.80
CA LYS A 89 3.71 12.56 11.85
C LYS A 89 3.00 11.22 11.64
N PHE A 90 1.76 11.26 11.15
CA PHE A 90 1.02 10.05 10.80
C PHE A 90 1.67 9.28 9.65
N LEU A 91 2.09 9.99 8.58
CA LEU A 91 2.75 9.36 7.43
C LEU A 91 4.07 8.69 7.82
N GLU A 92 4.83 9.30 8.72
CA GLU A 92 6.08 8.72 9.24
C GLU A 92 5.83 7.40 10.00
N GLN A 93 4.79 7.34 10.82
CA GLN A 93 4.39 6.12 11.52
C GLN A 93 3.94 5.01 10.58
N VAL A 94 3.22 5.36 9.51
CA VAL A 94 2.82 4.41 8.47
C VAL A 94 4.06 3.86 7.76
N GLY A 95 5.01 4.74 7.39
CA GLY A 95 6.28 4.34 6.75
C GLY A 95 7.08 3.36 7.60
N ILE A 96 7.21 3.60 8.90
CA ILE A 96 7.90 2.71 9.85
C ILE A 96 7.21 1.34 9.91
N ARG A 97 5.88 1.31 10.00
CA ARG A 97 5.12 0.04 10.04
C ARG A 97 5.23 -0.76 8.75
N VAL A 98 5.18 -0.10 7.61
CA VAL A 98 5.36 -0.74 6.30
C VAL A 98 6.76 -1.34 6.19
N ASN A 99 7.80 -0.59 6.57
CA ASN A 99 9.17 -1.06 6.53
C ASN A 99 9.39 -2.27 7.45
N TYR A 100 8.80 -2.27 8.65
CA TYR A 100 8.81 -3.43 9.54
C TYR A 100 8.17 -4.68 8.91
N LEU A 101 7.02 -4.53 8.24
CA LEU A 101 6.32 -5.64 7.59
C LEU A 101 7.13 -6.21 6.42
N VAL A 102 7.73 -5.36 5.61
CA VAL A 102 8.62 -5.75 4.50
C VAL A 102 9.82 -6.54 5.02
N ASN A 103 10.49 -6.04 6.06
CA ASN A 103 11.62 -6.74 6.67
C ASN A 103 11.23 -8.09 7.27
N LYS A 104 10.04 -8.19 7.87
CA LYS A 104 9.51 -9.45 8.40
C LYS A 104 9.20 -10.47 7.30
N LEU A 105 8.69 -10.01 6.16
CA LEU A 105 8.43 -10.86 4.98
C LEU A 105 9.74 -11.35 4.35
N ASN A 106 10.73 -10.47 4.19
CA ASN A 106 12.03 -10.84 3.64
C ASN A 106 12.76 -11.87 4.50
N LYS A 107 12.73 -11.74 5.84
CA LYS A 107 13.32 -12.73 6.75
C LYS A 107 12.67 -14.11 6.68
N LYS A 108 11.37 -14.19 6.33
CA LYS A 108 10.65 -15.47 6.17
C LYS A 108 10.82 -16.11 4.79
N LEU A 109 11.30 -15.36 3.80
CA LEU A 109 11.57 -15.86 2.45
C LEU A 109 13.00 -16.40 2.28
N GLN A 110 13.91 -16.06 3.21
CA GLN A 110 15.29 -16.53 3.24
C GLN A 110 15.53 -17.71 4.21
N SER A 111 14.48 -18.15 4.93
CA SER A 111 14.46 -19.33 5.82
C SER A 111 13.64 -20.45 5.21
#